data_AF-A0A8S8YRK6-F1
#
_entry.id   AF-A0A8S8YRK6-F1
#
_cell.length_a   1.000
_cell.length_b   1.000
_cell.length_c   1.000
_cell.angle_alpha   90.00
_cell.angle_beta   90.00
_cell.angle_gamma   90.00
#
_symmetry.space_group_name_H-M   'P 1'
#
loop_
_entity.id
_entity.type
_entity.pdbx_description
1 polymer ?
#
loop_
_entity_poly.entity_id
_entity_poly.type
_entity_poly.pdbx_seq_one_letter_code
_entity_poly.pdbx_strand_id
1 'polypeptide(L)'
;MGLFDFFNREKPPSDPKDRLKQRWLYLSDGLIKDNNSEKVNHYVARFSTNVFETWFLGLEQRLGQSLGRRLAHAALEHQEYFLNNSSATSPSNRDLKSWSYNRLDWQTRGLGGYSKLDDEEEVRLLIEHPASAPICSGLLTSAWEKATRKRHRFVWSQSSKEGLILTLNLDHKELPNPFQQIPVWPNSDNDSVNNDLTEESWEDLSVESLGIWSIMNERKMIVHRDLILRFEEFCLPYISSIESGRQDIEWPLKDSQRRLWWTAAADSMRESHFDSGLHILVSRPEDWIGIGRRHLSMNGLGSVQSAEAFDSHGGVKIA
;
A
#
# COMPACT_ATOMS: atom_id res chain seq x y z
N MET A 1 -27.86 10.99 -30.51
CA MET A 1 -27.27 11.02 -29.16
C MET A 1 -25.80 11.35 -29.34
N GLY A 2 -25.34 12.46 -28.74
CA GLY A 2 -24.25 13.28 -29.25
C GLY A 2 -22.83 12.84 -28.88
N LEU A 3 -21.90 13.17 -29.77
CA LEU A 3 -20.43 13.03 -29.69
C LEU A 3 -19.75 13.88 -28.58
N PHE A 4 -20.50 14.41 -27.61
CA PHE A 4 -20.02 15.37 -26.61
C PHE A 4 -19.97 14.84 -25.17
N ASP A 5 -20.41 13.61 -24.88
CA ASP A 5 -20.38 13.05 -23.52
C ASP A 5 -18.97 12.62 -23.05
N PHE A 6 -17.93 12.72 -23.89
CA PHE A 6 -16.56 12.37 -23.52
C PHE A 6 -15.82 13.45 -22.70
N PHE A 7 -16.39 14.64 -22.53
CA PHE A 7 -15.72 15.75 -21.81
C PHE A 7 -16.19 15.97 -20.37
N ASN A 8 -17.16 15.20 -19.87
CA ASN A 8 -17.51 15.22 -18.44
C ASN A 8 -16.57 14.30 -17.65
N ARG A 9 -15.26 14.61 -17.64
CA ARG A 9 -14.45 14.27 -16.47
C ARG A 9 -14.88 15.26 -15.40
N GLU A 10 -15.71 14.83 -14.46
CA GLU A 10 -16.02 15.60 -13.27
C GLU A 10 -14.70 16.18 -12.72
N LYS A 11 -14.66 17.51 -12.55
CA LYS A 11 -13.48 18.13 -11.95
C LYS A 11 -13.31 17.48 -10.57
N PRO A 12 -12.11 17.01 -10.22
CA PRO A 12 -11.88 16.45 -8.90
C PRO A 12 -12.30 17.49 -7.85
N PRO A 13 -12.92 17.07 -6.74
CA PRO A 13 -13.40 17.99 -5.70
C PRO A 13 -12.35 19.03 -5.35
N SER A 14 -12.75 20.27 -5.07
CA SER A 14 -11.77 21.28 -4.66
C SER A 14 -11.14 20.94 -3.30
N ASP A 15 -11.89 20.32 -2.40
CA ASP A 15 -11.44 19.96 -1.05
C ASP A 15 -10.58 18.67 -1.08
N PRO A 16 -9.34 18.69 -0.54
CA PRO A 16 -8.52 17.50 -0.35
C PRO A 16 -9.22 16.35 0.41
N LYS A 17 -10.09 16.63 1.37
CA LYS A 17 -10.81 15.60 2.14
C LYS A 17 -11.81 14.85 1.27
N ASP A 18 -12.59 15.58 0.48
CA ASP A 18 -13.56 14.98 -0.44
C ASP A 18 -12.87 14.11 -1.49
N ARG A 19 -11.69 14.51 -1.97
CA ARG A 19 -10.89 13.68 -2.89
C ARG A 19 -10.49 12.34 -2.28
N LEU A 20 -10.13 12.31 -1.00
CA LEU A 20 -9.79 11.07 -0.31
C LEU A 20 -11.01 10.16 -0.20
N LYS A 21 -12.14 10.71 0.26
CA LYS A 21 -13.40 9.96 0.43
C LYS A 21 -13.95 9.40 -0.89
N GLN A 22 -13.89 10.17 -1.98
CA GLN A 22 -14.38 9.73 -3.30
C GLN A 22 -13.48 8.69 -3.97
N ARG A 23 -12.19 8.69 -3.65
CA ARG A 23 -11.24 7.74 -4.24
C ARG A 23 -11.26 6.39 -3.53
N TRP A 24 -11.26 6.41 -2.20
CA TRP A 24 -11.04 5.22 -1.38
C TRP A 24 -12.37 4.73 -0.80
N LEU A 25 -13.03 3.84 -1.54
CA LEU A 25 -14.37 3.35 -1.21
C LEU A 25 -14.28 2.08 -0.38
N TYR A 26 -14.97 2.03 0.76
CA TYR A 26 -15.04 0.82 1.58
C TYR A 26 -16.13 -0.10 1.05
N LEU A 27 -15.83 -1.38 0.94
CA LEU A 27 -16.77 -2.41 0.54
C LEU A 27 -17.40 -3.05 1.77
N SER A 28 -18.54 -3.71 1.58
CA SER A 28 -19.26 -4.37 2.69
C SER A 28 -18.51 -5.58 3.27
N ASP A 29 -17.51 -6.10 2.57
CA ASP A 29 -16.60 -7.13 3.08
C ASP A 29 -15.39 -6.57 3.87
N GLY A 30 -15.31 -5.25 4.04
CA GLY A 30 -14.23 -4.57 4.77
C GLY A 30 -12.95 -4.35 3.97
N LEU A 31 -12.95 -4.56 2.66
CA LEU A 31 -11.87 -4.16 1.77
C LEU A 31 -12.02 -2.69 1.33
N ILE A 32 -10.91 -2.04 0.96
CA ILE A 32 -10.93 -0.70 0.33
C ILE A 32 -10.64 -0.84 -1.17
N LYS A 33 -11.50 -0.23 -1.98
CA LYS A 33 -11.43 -0.16 -3.43
C LYS A 33 -10.85 1.19 -3.87
N ASP A 34 -9.84 1.18 -4.75
CA ASP A 34 -9.37 2.38 -5.44
C ASP A 34 -10.26 2.69 -6.64
N ASN A 35 -11.14 3.68 -6.50
CA ASN A 35 -12.09 4.10 -7.52
C ASN A 35 -11.42 4.69 -8.78
N ASN A 36 -10.14 5.06 -8.71
CA ASN A 36 -9.39 5.54 -9.88
C ASN A 36 -8.82 4.40 -10.75
N SER A 37 -9.02 3.15 -10.36
CA SER A 37 -8.27 1.99 -10.86
C SER A 37 -9.17 0.86 -11.39
N GLU A 38 -10.32 1.21 -11.98
CA GLU A 38 -11.36 0.28 -12.46
C GLU A 38 -10.84 -0.88 -13.35
N LYS A 39 -9.69 -0.72 -14.01
CA LYS A 39 -9.12 -1.72 -14.94
C LYS A 39 -8.03 -2.63 -14.35
N VAL A 40 -7.65 -2.43 -13.09
CA VAL A 40 -6.55 -3.12 -12.41
C VAL A 40 -7.05 -3.70 -11.09
N ASN A 41 -6.40 -4.74 -10.56
CA ASN A 41 -6.61 -5.19 -9.18
C ASN A 41 -6.37 -4.00 -8.21
N HIS A 42 -7.45 -3.42 -7.71
CA HIS A 42 -7.47 -2.07 -7.14
C HIS A 42 -7.74 -2.06 -5.64
N TYR A 43 -7.58 -3.20 -4.96
CA TYR A 43 -7.69 -3.24 -3.51
C TYR A 43 -6.48 -2.63 -2.84
N VAL A 44 -6.73 -1.91 -1.77
CA VAL A 44 -5.72 -1.23 -0.98
C VAL A 44 -5.95 -1.48 0.50
N ALA A 45 -4.88 -1.33 1.27
CA ALA A 45 -4.93 -1.30 2.72
C ALA A 45 -4.39 0.04 3.21
N ARG A 46 -4.95 0.50 4.32
CA ARG A 46 -4.55 1.73 5.01
C ARG A 46 -3.67 1.37 6.20
N PHE A 47 -2.50 1.98 6.28
CA PHE A 47 -1.56 1.79 7.38
C PHE A 47 -1.19 3.11 8.01
N SER A 48 -1.00 3.12 9.33
CA SER A 48 -0.18 4.15 9.97
C SER A 48 1.26 3.97 9.48
N THR A 49 1.92 5.07 9.08
CA THR A 49 3.30 5.05 8.58
C THR A 49 4.27 4.37 9.56
N ASN A 50 4.14 4.69 10.86
CA ASN A 50 4.95 4.04 11.91
C ASN A 50 4.67 2.54 12.05
N VAL A 51 3.42 2.11 11.94
CA VAL A 51 3.03 0.70 12.05
C VAL A 51 3.59 -0.09 10.85
N PHE A 52 3.53 0.49 9.66
CA PHE A 52 4.11 -0.13 8.46
C PHE A 52 5.62 -0.30 8.59
N GLU A 53 6.36 0.74 9.01
CA GLU A 53 7.81 0.66 9.20
C GLU A 53 8.19 -0.35 10.29
N THR A 54 7.45 -0.40 11.40
CA THR A 54 7.67 -1.38 12.48
C THR A 54 7.42 -2.81 11.97
N TRP A 55 6.31 -3.02 11.25
CA TRP A 55 6.00 -4.30 10.61
C TRP A 55 7.07 -4.72 9.61
N PHE A 56 7.57 -3.77 8.81
CA PHE A 56 8.58 -4.04 7.81
C PHE A 56 9.92 -4.45 8.44
N LEU A 57 10.38 -3.73 9.47
CA LEU A 57 11.57 -4.09 10.23
C LEU A 57 11.43 -5.45 10.92
N GLY A 58 10.26 -5.74 11.51
CA GLY A 58 9.99 -7.03 12.12
C GLY A 58 9.97 -8.18 11.11
N LEU A 59 9.56 -7.93 9.86
CA LEU A 59 9.64 -8.89 8.77
C LEU A 59 11.10 -9.15 8.35
N GLU A 60 11.92 -8.10 8.20
CA GLU A 60 13.35 -8.22 7.90
C GLU A 60 14.08 -9.05 8.98
N GLN A 61 13.78 -8.82 10.25
CA GLN A 61 14.36 -9.56 11.38
C GLN A 61 14.00 -11.05 11.38
N ARG A 62 12.73 -11.37 11.10
CA ARG A 62 12.24 -12.76 11.05
C ARG A 62 12.80 -13.54 9.88
N LEU A 63 13.00 -12.89 8.74
CA LEU A 63 13.59 -13.51 7.55
C LEU A 63 15.12 -13.41 7.51
N GLY A 64 15.74 -12.68 8.45
CA GLY A 64 17.19 -12.50 8.54
C GLY A 64 17.80 -11.77 7.33
N GLN A 65 17.03 -10.93 6.64
CA GLN A 65 17.45 -10.31 5.39
C GLN A 65 16.99 -8.87 5.29
N SER A 66 17.84 -8.02 4.67
CA SER A 66 17.37 -6.71 4.24
C SER A 66 16.51 -6.84 2.98
N LEU A 67 15.30 -6.32 3.05
CA LEU A 67 14.25 -6.40 2.04
C LEU A 67 14.00 -5.04 1.37
N GLY A 68 14.60 -3.94 1.84
CA GLY A 68 14.34 -2.58 1.33
C GLY A 68 14.46 -2.43 -0.19
N ARG A 69 15.49 -3.02 -0.81
CA ARG A 69 15.64 -3.02 -2.28
C ARG A 69 14.53 -3.80 -2.98
N ARG A 70 14.12 -4.94 -2.42
CA ARG A 70 13.04 -5.77 -2.97
C ARG A 70 11.70 -5.03 -2.91
N LEU A 71 11.42 -4.36 -1.79
CA LEU A 71 10.24 -3.53 -1.65
C LEU A 71 10.24 -2.34 -2.63
N ALA A 72 11.39 -1.71 -2.85
CA ALA A 72 11.51 -0.61 -3.80
C ALA A 72 11.30 -1.06 -5.25
N HIS A 73 11.84 -2.22 -5.64
CA HIS A 73 11.59 -2.79 -6.97
C HIS A 73 10.14 -3.26 -7.14
N ALA A 74 9.53 -3.85 -6.12
CA ALA A 74 8.11 -4.19 -6.11
C ALA A 74 7.22 -2.94 -6.29
N ALA A 75 7.56 -1.84 -5.62
CA ALA A 75 6.87 -0.56 -5.78
C ALA A 75 7.04 0.03 -7.19
N LEU A 76 8.25 -0.04 -7.77
CA LEU A 76 8.51 0.40 -9.15
C LEU A 76 7.65 -0.38 -10.15
N GLU A 77 7.67 -1.71 -10.03
CA GLU A 77 6.93 -2.60 -10.94
C GLU A 77 5.42 -2.44 -10.79
N HIS A 78 4.93 -2.30 -9.55
CA HIS A 78 3.54 -1.95 -9.25
C HIS A 78 3.13 -0.65 -9.95
N GLN A 79 3.91 0.41 -9.78
CA GLN A 79 3.57 1.72 -10.33
C GLN A 79 3.63 1.73 -11.85
N GLU A 80 4.56 0.99 -12.45
CA GLU A 80 4.64 0.86 -13.91
C GLU A 80 3.39 0.18 -14.44
N TYR A 81 2.98 -0.93 -13.83
CA TYR A 81 1.74 -1.63 -14.16
C TYR A 81 0.52 -0.72 -13.97
N PHE A 82 0.46 0.00 -12.85
CA PHE A 82 -0.61 0.95 -12.54
C PHE A 82 -0.70 2.06 -13.60
N LEU A 83 0.40 2.72 -13.95
CA LEU A 83 0.43 3.80 -14.93
C LEU A 83 0.14 3.32 -16.35
N ASN A 84 0.43 2.07 -16.68
CA ASN A 84 0.15 1.48 -17.99
C ASN A 84 -1.32 1.09 -18.16
N ASN A 85 -2.03 0.78 -17.07
CA ASN A 85 -3.36 0.19 -17.13
C ASN A 85 -4.46 1.05 -16.50
N SER A 86 -4.12 2.12 -15.77
CA SER A 86 -5.10 3.07 -15.22
C SER A 86 -5.58 4.08 -16.28
N SER A 87 -6.76 4.66 -16.05
CA SER A 87 -7.29 5.77 -16.85
C SER A 87 -6.63 7.12 -16.54
N ALA A 88 -5.67 7.12 -15.61
CA ALA A 88 -4.85 8.24 -15.17
C ALA A 88 -4.10 8.92 -16.32
N THR A 89 -4.00 10.25 -16.27
CA THR A 89 -3.07 10.95 -17.15
C THR A 89 -1.65 10.62 -16.70
N SER A 90 -0.92 9.90 -17.57
CA SER A 90 0.48 9.53 -17.30
C SER A 90 1.36 10.78 -17.14
N PRO A 91 2.37 10.74 -16.26
CA PRO A 91 3.39 11.77 -16.20
C PRO A 91 4.10 11.85 -17.56
N SER A 92 4.43 13.06 -17.98
CA SER A 92 5.08 13.34 -19.25
C SER A 92 6.17 14.38 -19.04
N ASN A 93 7.20 14.40 -19.89
CA ASN A 93 8.30 15.36 -19.84
C ASN A 93 9.09 15.36 -18.50
N ARG A 94 10.14 16.19 -18.40
CA ARG A 94 11.03 16.26 -17.23
C ARG A 94 10.65 17.34 -16.20
N ASP A 95 9.53 18.03 -16.41
CA ASP A 95 8.99 19.05 -15.51
C ASP A 95 7.91 18.46 -14.60
N LEU A 96 8.28 18.23 -13.34
CA LEU A 96 7.39 17.72 -12.31
C LEU A 96 6.20 18.64 -12.03
N LYS A 97 6.26 19.93 -12.37
CA LYS A 97 5.10 20.83 -12.20
C LYS A 97 3.94 20.45 -13.11
N SER A 98 4.24 19.86 -14.27
CA SER A 98 3.24 19.39 -15.24
C SER A 98 2.55 18.08 -14.81
N TRP A 99 3.06 17.37 -13.79
CA TRP A 99 2.55 16.08 -13.33
C TRP A 99 1.38 16.20 -12.34
N SER A 100 0.40 17.06 -12.64
CA SER A 100 -0.70 17.37 -11.71
C SER A 100 -1.49 16.14 -11.26
N TYR A 101 -1.85 15.24 -12.19
CA TYR A 101 -2.57 14.01 -11.85
C TYR A 101 -1.73 13.06 -10.98
N ASN A 102 -0.47 12.83 -11.35
CA ASN A 102 0.42 11.99 -10.55
C ASN A 102 0.67 12.57 -9.16
N ARG A 103 0.75 13.90 -9.02
CA ARG A 103 0.84 14.56 -7.72
C ARG A 103 -0.43 14.35 -6.89
N LEU A 104 -1.62 14.44 -7.49
CA LEU A 104 -2.86 14.13 -6.79
C LEU A 104 -2.93 12.65 -6.36
N ASP A 105 -2.53 11.73 -7.23
CA ASP A 105 -2.42 10.30 -6.90
C ASP A 105 -1.48 10.06 -5.72
N TRP A 106 -0.29 10.67 -5.77
CA TRP A 106 0.72 10.59 -4.72
C TRP A 106 0.21 11.13 -3.37
N GLN A 107 -0.41 12.31 -3.39
CA GLN A 107 -0.90 12.98 -2.18
C GLN A 107 -2.07 12.21 -1.55
N THR A 108 -3.00 11.69 -2.35
CA THR A 108 -4.13 10.90 -1.83
C THR A 108 -3.70 9.56 -1.25
N ARG A 109 -2.54 9.03 -1.65
CA ARG A 109 -1.93 7.85 -1.01
C ARG A 109 -1.17 8.15 0.29
N GLY A 110 -1.00 9.43 0.67
CA GLY A 110 -0.32 9.81 1.92
C GLY A 110 1.20 9.84 1.84
N LEU A 111 1.76 9.89 0.62
CA LEU A 111 3.19 9.65 0.35
C LEU A 111 4.10 10.87 0.54
N GLY A 112 3.56 12.01 0.99
CA GLY A 112 4.31 13.26 1.17
C GLY A 112 4.40 14.12 -0.09
N GLY A 113 5.41 15.00 -0.15
CA GLY A 113 5.69 15.88 -1.27
C GLY A 113 6.84 15.36 -2.13
N TYR A 114 6.94 15.84 -3.37
CA TYR A 114 8.15 15.63 -4.15
C TYR A 114 8.46 16.83 -5.04
N SER A 115 9.75 17.07 -5.24
CA SER A 115 10.29 18.14 -6.06
C SER A 115 11.60 17.71 -6.74
N LYS A 116 12.08 18.55 -7.67
CA LYS A 116 13.29 18.31 -8.44
C LYS A 116 14.42 19.13 -7.82
N LEU A 117 15.55 18.49 -7.51
CA LEU A 117 16.76 19.17 -7.05
C LEU A 117 17.70 19.48 -8.22
N ASP A 118 17.98 18.47 -9.04
CA ASP A 118 18.94 18.54 -10.13
C ASP A 118 18.55 17.58 -11.28
N ASP A 119 18.95 17.89 -12.51
CA ASP A 119 18.78 17.07 -13.74
C ASP A 119 19.84 17.42 -14.79
N GLU A 120 21.05 17.75 -14.35
CA GLU A 120 22.20 17.92 -15.24
C GLU A 120 22.83 16.55 -15.61
N GLU A 121 23.80 16.08 -14.83
CA GLU A 121 24.49 14.80 -15.08
C GLU A 121 23.75 13.60 -14.48
N GLU A 122 23.26 13.75 -13.24
CA GLU A 122 22.41 12.78 -12.55
C GLU A 122 21.08 13.43 -12.20
N VAL A 123 19.97 12.70 -12.35
CA VAL A 123 18.68 13.23 -11.91
C VAL A 123 18.58 13.07 -10.39
N ARG A 124 18.33 14.15 -9.67
CA ARG A 124 18.12 14.15 -8.22
C ARG A 124 16.75 14.71 -7.89
N LEU A 125 15.94 13.87 -7.25
CA LEU A 125 14.60 14.21 -6.81
C LEU A 125 14.57 14.25 -5.28
N LEU A 126 13.86 15.22 -4.71
CA LEU A 126 13.60 15.32 -3.28
C LEU A 126 12.20 14.79 -3.01
N ILE A 127 12.07 13.92 -2.02
CA ILE A 127 10.81 13.49 -1.45
C ILE A 127 10.72 14.05 -0.03
N GLU A 128 9.75 14.92 0.18
CA GLU A 128 9.51 15.63 1.44
C GLU A 128 8.52 14.82 2.27
N HIS A 129 8.86 14.56 3.52
CA HIS A 129 8.13 13.71 4.45
C HIS A 129 7.72 12.39 3.78
N PRO A 130 8.66 11.53 3.34
CA PRO A 130 8.31 10.24 2.73
C PRO A 130 7.48 9.39 3.71
N ALA A 131 6.51 8.62 3.21
CA ALA A 131 5.75 7.67 4.02
C ALA A 131 6.54 6.39 4.30
N SER A 132 7.27 5.92 3.28
CA SER A 132 8.24 4.83 3.39
C SER A 132 9.29 5.02 2.31
N ALA A 133 10.58 4.99 2.68
CA ALA A 133 11.68 5.28 1.76
C ALA A 133 11.73 4.34 0.53
N PRO A 134 11.70 3.01 0.67
CA PRO A 134 11.72 2.11 -0.48
C PRO A 134 10.49 2.26 -1.37
N ILE A 135 9.28 2.38 -0.79
CA ILE A 135 8.05 2.56 -1.58
C ILE A 135 8.11 3.88 -2.37
N CYS A 136 8.36 5.00 -1.70
CA CYS A 136 8.44 6.31 -2.35
C CYS A 136 9.50 6.33 -3.46
N SER A 137 10.66 5.72 -3.23
CA SER A 137 11.73 5.62 -4.23
C SER A 137 11.26 4.86 -5.48
N GLY A 138 10.70 3.66 -5.31
CA GLY A 138 10.23 2.85 -6.44
C GLY A 138 9.11 3.52 -7.25
N LEU A 139 8.10 4.06 -6.55
CA LEU A 139 6.96 4.74 -7.19
C LEU A 139 7.41 5.96 -8.00
N LEU A 140 8.29 6.81 -7.44
CA LEU A 140 8.73 8.02 -8.12
C LEU A 140 9.69 7.72 -9.28
N THR A 141 10.56 6.72 -9.14
CA THR A 141 11.39 6.23 -10.25
C THR A 141 10.50 5.79 -11.41
N SER A 142 9.48 4.96 -11.17
CA SER A 142 8.57 4.50 -12.23
C SER A 142 7.86 5.65 -12.94
N ALA A 143 7.40 6.66 -12.20
CA ALA A 143 6.80 7.86 -12.78
C ALA A 143 7.79 8.63 -13.68
N TRP A 144 9.05 8.75 -13.26
CA TRP A 144 10.12 9.37 -14.04
C TRP A 144 10.49 8.58 -15.30
N GLU A 145 10.62 7.26 -15.19
CA GLU A 145 10.88 6.39 -16.33
C GLU A 145 9.75 6.47 -17.36
N LYS A 146 8.49 6.49 -16.89
CA LYS A 146 7.31 6.68 -17.75
C LYS A 146 7.36 8.02 -18.48
N ALA A 147 7.73 9.09 -17.79
CA ALA A 147 7.76 10.44 -18.34
C ALA A 147 8.86 10.66 -19.38
N THR A 148 10.03 10.04 -19.16
CA THR A 148 11.21 10.15 -20.02
C THR A 148 11.34 9.05 -21.06
N ARG A 149 10.59 7.95 -20.92
CA ARG A 149 10.70 6.71 -21.71
C ARG A 149 12.09 6.09 -21.66
N LYS A 150 12.78 6.23 -20.53
CA LYS A 150 14.14 5.73 -20.30
C LYS A 150 14.20 5.03 -18.96
N ARG A 151 14.90 3.90 -18.89
CA ARG A 151 15.14 3.16 -17.63
C ARG A 151 16.25 3.83 -16.84
N HIS A 152 16.13 3.75 -15.52
CA HIS A 152 17.11 4.31 -14.61
C HIS A 152 17.40 3.34 -13.46
N ARG A 153 18.69 3.16 -13.17
CA ARG A 153 19.10 2.64 -11.89
C ARG A 153 18.89 3.72 -10.85
N PHE A 154 18.22 3.38 -9.76
CA PHE A 154 17.94 4.33 -8.69
C PHE A 154 18.65 3.96 -7.39
N VAL A 155 19.07 4.98 -6.66
CA VAL A 155 19.63 4.89 -5.31
C VAL A 155 18.95 5.97 -4.48
N TRP A 156 18.65 5.67 -3.22
CA TRP A 156 18.09 6.66 -2.32
C TRP A 156 18.98 6.83 -1.10
N SER A 157 18.97 8.05 -0.55
CA SER A 157 19.64 8.40 0.69
C SER A 157 18.69 9.20 1.56
N GLN A 158 18.59 8.82 2.83
CA GLN A 158 17.73 9.48 3.79
C GLN A 158 18.59 9.97 4.95
N SER A 159 18.75 11.28 5.06
CA SER A 159 19.49 11.91 6.15
C SER A 159 18.58 12.30 7.32
N SER A 160 17.29 12.52 7.06
CA SER A 160 16.29 12.85 8.08
C SER A 160 14.95 12.16 7.80
N LYS A 161 14.05 12.14 8.79
CA LYS A 161 12.68 11.66 8.61
C LYS A 161 11.87 12.53 7.63
N GLU A 162 12.30 13.76 7.39
CA GLU A 162 11.60 14.76 6.59
C GLU A 162 12.07 14.83 5.14
N GLY A 163 13.22 14.23 4.81
CA GLY A 163 13.82 14.35 3.47
C GLY A 163 14.48 13.07 3.00
N LEU A 164 14.11 12.66 1.79
CA LEU A 164 14.69 11.54 1.06
C LEU A 164 15.16 12.03 -0.31
N ILE A 165 16.43 11.80 -0.62
CA ILE A 165 17.02 12.13 -1.91
C ILE A 165 17.05 10.86 -2.76
N LEU A 166 16.39 10.92 -3.91
CA LEU A 166 16.36 9.87 -4.92
C LEU A 166 17.26 10.28 -6.09
N THR A 167 18.30 9.51 -6.33
CA THR A 167 19.24 9.70 -7.44
C THR A 167 18.95 8.68 -8.53
N LEU A 168 18.74 9.12 -9.76
CA LEU A 168 18.46 8.29 -10.92
C LEU A 168 19.62 8.41 -11.93
N ASN A 169 20.17 7.26 -12.28
CA ASN A 169 21.23 7.10 -13.27
C ASN A 169 20.70 6.34 -14.47
N LEU A 170 20.95 6.83 -15.68
CA LEU A 170 20.46 6.19 -16.90
C LEU A 170 20.93 4.73 -16.97
N ASP A 171 19.99 3.82 -17.20
CA ASP A 171 20.26 2.41 -17.42
C ASP A 171 19.76 2.01 -18.81
N HIS A 172 20.56 1.20 -19.50
CA HIS A 172 20.28 0.73 -20.86
C HIS A 172 19.70 -0.70 -20.87
N LYS A 173 19.44 -1.27 -19.69
CA LYS A 173 18.80 -2.59 -19.59
C LYS A 173 17.35 -2.54 -20.07
N GLU A 174 17.02 -3.52 -20.90
CA GLU A 174 15.63 -3.85 -21.20
C GLU A 174 15.09 -4.75 -20.08
N LEU A 175 14.04 -4.27 -19.41
CA LEU A 175 13.28 -5.05 -18.43
C LEU A 175 11.94 -5.42 -19.06
N PRO A 176 11.42 -6.64 -18.79
CA PRO A 176 10.10 -7.03 -19.26
C PRO A 176 9.04 -6.10 -18.67
N ASN A 177 7.97 -5.88 -19.43
CA ASN A 177 6.83 -5.13 -18.91
C ASN A 177 6.17 -5.93 -17.77
N PRO A 178 5.70 -5.23 -16.73
CA PRO A 178 5.05 -5.88 -15.61
C PRO A 178 3.73 -6.50 -16.04
N PHE A 179 3.44 -7.69 -15.50
CA PHE A 179 2.19 -8.41 -15.72
C PHE A 179 1.27 -8.32 -14.49
N GLN A 180 0.01 -8.70 -14.68
CA GLN A 180 -0.99 -8.73 -13.60
C GLN A 180 -0.63 -9.80 -12.57
N GLN A 181 -0.59 -9.44 -11.29
CA GLN A 181 -0.42 -10.41 -10.22
C GLN A 181 -1.71 -11.22 -9.99
N ILE A 182 -1.55 -12.54 -9.85
CA ILE A 182 -2.65 -13.44 -9.50
C ILE A 182 -2.63 -13.60 -7.98
N PRO A 183 -3.66 -13.12 -7.26
CA PRO A 183 -3.72 -13.28 -5.82
C PRO A 183 -3.84 -14.76 -5.46
N VAL A 184 -3.12 -15.19 -4.43
CA VAL A 184 -3.20 -16.55 -3.90
C VAL A 184 -4.46 -16.75 -3.06
N TRP A 185 -4.93 -15.67 -2.45
CA TRP A 185 -6.15 -15.63 -1.65
C TRP A 185 -7.34 -15.30 -2.56
N PRO A 186 -8.50 -15.97 -2.37
CA PRO A 186 -9.69 -15.67 -3.14
C PRO A 186 -10.12 -14.22 -2.90
N ASN A 187 -10.56 -13.54 -3.95
CA ASN A 187 -11.26 -12.27 -3.79
C ASN A 187 -12.70 -12.57 -3.38
N SER A 188 -13.30 -11.67 -2.62
CA SER A 188 -14.76 -11.62 -2.61
C SER A 188 -15.22 -11.11 -3.98
N ASP A 189 -16.32 -11.65 -4.49
CA ASP A 189 -17.02 -11.09 -5.66
C ASP A 189 -17.88 -9.88 -5.26
N ASN A 190 -17.72 -9.37 -4.03
CA ASN A 190 -18.56 -8.35 -3.45
C ASN A 190 -18.00 -6.95 -3.77
N ASP A 191 -18.59 -6.31 -4.77
CA ASP A 191 -18.27 -4.94 -5.17
C ASP A 191 -19.21 -3.90 -4.54
N SER A 192 -20.04 -4.27 -3.56
CA SER A 192 -21.00 -3.33 -2.96
C SER A 192 -20.30 -2.35 -2.01
N VAL A 193 -20.40 -1.07 -2.34
CA VAL A 193 -19.86 0.02 -1.52
C VAL A 193 -20.70 0.19 -0.26
N ASN A 194 -20.02 0.20 0.88
CA ASN A 194 -20.58 0.51 2.19
C ASN A 194 -20.29 1.97 2.53
N ASN A 195 -21.26 2.85 2.24
CA ASN A 195 -21.12 4.29 2.48
C ASN A 195 -21.02 4.61 3.98
N ASP A 196 -21.72 3.88 4.84
CA ASP A 196 -21.67 4.10 6.30
C ASP A 196 -20.28 3.78 6.85
N LEU A 197 -19.69 2.65 6.45
CA LEU A 197 -18.31 2.30 6.81
C LEU A 197 -17.31 3.27 6.20
N THR A 198 -17.57 3.78 5.00
CA THR A 198 -16.72 4.79 4.37
C THR A 198 -16.70 6.06 5.21
N GLU A 199 -17.86 6.61 5.57
CA GLU A 199 -17.93 7.81 6.41
C GLU A 199 -17.30 7.61 7.80
N GLU A 200 -17.64 6.51 8.48
CA GLU A 200 -17.05 6.13 9.79
C GLU A 200 -15.52 6.03 9.70
N SER A 201 -14.99 5.40 8.65
CA SER A 201 -13.55 5.16 8.50
C SER A 201 -12.74 6.44 8.25
N TRP A 202 -13.40 7.53 7.86
CA TRP A 202 -12.77 8.84 7.62
C TRP A 202 -13.12 9.86 8.72
N GLU A 203 -13.71 9.42 9.84
CA GLU A 203 -13.83 10.25 11.05
C GLU A 203 -12.45 10.74 11.50
N ASP A 204 -12.40 11.97 12.03
CA ASP A 204 -11.17 12.64 12.46
C ASP A 204 -10.08 12.79 11.38
N LEU A 205 -10.44 12.73 10.09
CA LEU A 205 -9.52 13.01 9.00
C LEU A 205 -9.00 14.45 9.09
N SER A 206 -7.69 14.57 9.28
CA SER A 206 -6.93 15.80 9.14
C SER A 206 -6.07 15.72 7.89
N VAL A 207 -6.15 16.75 7.04
CA VAL A 207 -5.30 16.87 5.85
C VAL A 207 -4.39 18.06 6.05
N GLU A 208 -3.09 17.78 6.06
CA GLU A 208 -2.04 18.77 6.14
C GLU A 208 -1.56 19.12 4.71
N SER A 209 -0.53 19.96 4.62
CA SER A 209 0.10 20.28 3.33
C SER A 209 0.88 19.10 2.75
N LEU A 210 1.14 19.14 1.44
CA LEU A 210 2.07 18.23 0.75
C LEU A 210 1.71 16.75 0.87
N GLY A 211 0.42 16.38 0.79
CA GLY A 211 0.04 14.95 0.74
C GLY A 211 0.27 14.19 2.03
N ILE A 212 0.31 14.91 3.15
CA ILE A 212 0.31 14.35 4.49
C ILE A 212 -1.12 14.43 5.01
N TRP A 213 -1.64 13.30 5.47
CA TRP A 213 -2.93 13.26 6.14
C TRP A 213 -2.90 12.21 7.25
N SER A 214 -3.74 12.45 8.25
CA SER A 214 -3.79 11.67 9.48
C SER A 214 -5.23 11.41 9.89
N ILE A 215 -5.41 10.35 10.66
CA ILE A 215 -6.67 10.00 11.32
C ILE A 215 -6.31 9.75 12.77
N MET A 216 -7.04 10.40 13.69
CA MET A 216 -6.70 10.40 15.12
C MET A 216 -5.25 10.82 15.38
N ASN A 217 -4.75 11.84 14.65
CA ASN A 217 -3.37 12.34 14.69
C ASN A 217 -2.28 11.32 14.31
N GLU A 218 -2.64 10.16 13.77
CA GLU A 218 -1.66 9.23 13.21
C GLU A 218 -1.54 9.42 11.71
N ARG A 219 -0.33 9.76 11.25
CA ARG A 219 -0.04 9.85 9.81
C ARG A 219 -0.26 8.51 9.12
N LYS A 220 -1.11 8.51 8.10
CA LYS A 220 -1.48 7.31 7.36
C LYS A 220 -0.88 7.30 5.96
N MET A 221 -0.86 6.11 5.36
CA MET A 221 -0.54 5.86 3.96
C MET A 221 -1.45 4.76 3.42
N ILE A 222 -1.64 4.75 2.10
CA ILE A 222 -2.38 3.72 1.37
C ILE A 222 -1.38 2.86 0.60
N VAL A 223 -1.49 1.55 0.77
CA VAL A 223 -0.66 0.56 0.08
C VAL A 223 -1.55 -0.34 -0.75
N HIS A 224 -1.30 -0.41 -2.06
CA HIS A 224 -2.00 -1.32 -2.95
C HIS A 224 -1.63 -2.77 -2.67
N ARG A 225 -2.62 -3.66 -2.73
CA ARG A 225 -2.41 -5.11 -2.57
C ARG A 225 -1.44 -5.66 -3.62
N ASP A 226 -1.51 -5.17 -4.86
CA ASP A 226 -0.58 -5.55 -5.94
C ASP A 226 0.89 -5.28 -5.56
N LEU A 227 1.19 -4.20 -4.84
CA LEU A 227 2.54 -3.92 -4.35
C LEU A 227 3.00 -4.99 -3.35
N ILE A 228 2.15 -5.38 -2.39
CA ILE A 228 2.47 -6.42 -1.41
C ILE A 228 2.67 -7.79 -2.07
N LEU A 229 1.83 -8.14 -3.05
CA LEU A 229 1.97 -9.39 -3.81
C LEU A 229 3.28 -9.42 -4.61
N ARG A 230 3.64 -8.33 -5.30
CA ARG A 230 4.95 -8.25 -5.97
C ARG A 230 6.08 -8.36 -4.97
N PHE A 231 5.96 -7.68 -3.83
CA PHE A 231 6.98 -7.72 -2.80
C PHE A 231 7.21 -9.13 -2.25
N GLU A 232 6.14 -9.88 -2.02
CA GLU A 232 6.20 -11.31 -1.70
C GLU A 232 6.99 -12.07 -2.79
N GLU A 233 6.58 -11.97 -4.06
CA GLU A 233 7.24 -12.67 -5.19
C GLU A 233 8.74 -12.34 -5.29
N PHE A 234 9.13 -11.08 -5.09
CA PHE A 234 10.55 -10.68 -5.07
C PHE A 234 11.35 -11.28 -3.91
N CYS A 235 10.68 -11.69 -2.82
CA CYS A 235 11.32 -12.28 -1.66
C CYS A 235 11.42 -13.81 -1.76
N LEU A 236 10.42 -14.50 -2.34
CA LEU A 236 10.31 -15.97 -2.35
C LEU A 236 11.62 -16.72 -2.71
N PRO A 237 12.39 -16.33 -3.75
CA PRO A 237 13.59 -17.07 -4.14
C PRO A 237 14.69 -17.10 -3.08
N TYR A 238 14.61 -16.21 -2.08
CA TYR A 238 15.65 -16.01 -1.07
C TYR A 238 15.24 -16.52 0.31
N ILE A 239 14.02 -17.04 0.47
CA ILE A 239 13.53 -17.48 1.78
C ILE A 239 13.83 -18.97 1.94
N SER A 240 14.65 -19.30 2.94
CA SER A 240 14.96 -20.67 3.33
C SER A 240 14.35 -21.06 4.67
N SER A 241 14.24 -20.11 5.59
CA SER A 241 13.96 -20.32 7.01
C SER A 241 13.40 -19.04 7.63
N ILE A 242 12.75 -19.21 8.78
CA ILE A 242 12.46 -18.12 9.72
C ILE A 242 13.56 -18.15 10.78
N GLU A 243 14.29 -17.05 10.88
CA GLU A 243 15.45 -16.89 11.77
C GLU A 243 15.03 -16.55 13.21
N SER A 244 13.88 -15.91 13.37
CA SER A 244 13.35 -15.50 14.68
C SER A 244 11.83 -15.40 14.68
N GLY A 245 11.22 -15.41 15.87
CA GLY A 245 9.78 -15.28 16.03
C GLY A 245 9.01 -16.60 16.03
N ARG A 246 7.68 -16.50 15.99
CA ARG A 246 6.77 -17.64 16.07
C ARG A 246 6.63 -18.37 14.73
N GLN A 247 6.41 -19.68 14.82
CA GLN A 247 6.22 -20.55 13.64
C GLN A 247 5.00 -21.48 13.77
N ASP A 248 4.14 -21.25 14.76
CA ASP A 248 2.94 -22.05 15.04
C ASP A 248 1.72 -21.66 14.18
N ILE A 249 1.94 -20.93 13.09
CA ILE A 249 0.89 -20.53 12.15
C ILE A 249 0.84 -21.54 11.00
N GLU A 250 -0.32 -22.20 10.85
CA GLU A 250 -0.59 -23.10 9.74
C GLU A 250 -1.32 -22.38 8.61
N TRP A 251 -0.77 -22.46 7.40
CA TRP A 251 -1.35 -21.83 6.21
C TRP A 251 -1.85 -22.90 5.24
N PRO A 252 -3.01 -22.69 4.59
CA PRO A 252 -3.54 -23.58 3.55
C PRO A 252 -2.82 -23.38 2.20
N LEU A 253 -1.50 -23.20 2.22
CA LEU A 253 -0.65 -22.95 1.06
C LEU A 253 0.26 -24.14 0.78
N LYS A 254 0.38 -24.55 -0.48
CA LYS A 254 1.28 -25.63 -0.90
C LYS A 254 2.75 -25.18 -0.94
N ASP A 255 2.98 -23.93 -1.32
CA ASP A 255 4.31 -23.36 -1.48
C ASP A 255 4.96 -23.11 -0.10
N SER A 256 6.11 -23.75 0.16
CA SER A 256 6.81 -23.64 1.44
C SER A 256 7.41 -22.26 1.68
N GLN A 257 7.98 -21.62 0.66
CA GLN A 257 8.58 -20.29 0.77
C GLN A 257 7.50 -19.24 1.07
N ARG A 258 6.35 -19.38 0.42
CA ARG A 258 5.19 -18.52 0.64
C ARG A 258 4.64 -18.66 2.06
N ARG A 259 4.58 -19.88 2.59
CA ARG A 259 4.23 -20.12 4.00
C ARG A 259 5.18 -19.42 4.94
N LEU A 260 6.50 -19.54 4.71
CA LEU A 260 7.50 -18.88 5.54
C LEU A 260 7.35 -17.35 5.49
N TRP A 261 7.12 -16.77 4.30
CA TRP A 261 6.90 -15.34 4.14
C TRP A 261 5.66 -14.84 4.91
N TRP A 262 4.51 -15.51 4.75
CA TRP A 262 3.28 -15.12 5.46
C TRP A 262 3.37 -15.36 6.96
N THR A 263 4.03 -16.43 7.42
CA THR A 263 4.28 -16.64 8.85
C THR A 263 5.12 -15.50 9.43
N ALA A 264 6.21 -15.12 8.76
CA ALA A 264 7.05 -14.00 9.20
C ALA A 264 6.28 -12.66 9.19
N ALA A 265 5.49 -12.40 8.15
CA ALA A 265 4.67 -11.19 8.04
C ALA A 265 3.59 -11.11 9.12
N ALA A 266 2.91 -12.24 9.41
CA ALA A 266 1.87 -12.33 10.43
C ALA A 266 2.45 -12.19 11.84
N ASP A 267 3.57 -12.87 12.13
CA ASP A 267 4.21 -12.75 13.45
C ASP A 267 4.77 -11.34 13.69
N SER A 268 5.26 -10.66 12.64
CA SER A 268 5.67 -9.26 12.73
C SER A 268 4.52 -8.33 13.11
N MET A 269 3.36 -8.50 12.47
CA MET A 269 2.16 -7.73 12.82
C MET A 269 1.66 -8.06 14.23
N ARG A 270 1.71 -9.33 14.63
CA ARG A 270 1.35 -9.77 15.98
C ARG A 270 2.22 -9.11 17.04
N GLU A 271 3.54 -9.09 16.85
CA GLU A 271 4.47 -8.44 17.77
C GLU A 271 4.21 -6.93 17.86
N SER A 272 4.09 -6.26 16.71
CA SER A 272 3.74 -4.82 16.66
C SER A 272 2.41 -4.51 17.40
N HIS A 273 1.39 -5.38 17.23
CA HIS A 273 0.14 -5.23 17.95
C HIS A 273 0.28 -5.48 19.45
N PHE A 274 1.04 -6.50 19.86
CA PHE A 274 1.30 -6.78 21.28
C PHE A 274 2.04 -5.64 21.95
N ASP A 275 3.08 -5.11 21.31
CA ASP A 275 3.91 -4.02 21.82
C ASP A 275 3.16 -2.68 21.89
N SER A 276 2.12 -2.51 21.06
CA SER A 276 1.25 -1.32 21.13
C SER A 276 0.47 -1.21 22.45
N GLY A 277 0.38 -2.30 23.23
CA GLY A 277 -0.39 -2.33 24.49
C GLY A 277 -1.91 -2.24 24.29
N LEU A 278 -2.40 -2.41 23.05
CA LEU A 278 -3.83 -2.45 22.76
C LEU A 278 -4.46 -3.70 23.38
N HIS A 279 -5.27 -3.50 24.41
CA HIS A 279 -6.02 -4.57 25.04
C HIS A 279 -7.32 -4.85 24.28
N ILE A 280 -7.42 -6.03 23.67
CA ILE A 280 -8.66 -6.53 23.09
C ILE A 280 -9.37 -7.41 24.13
N LEU A 281 -10.57 -6.99 24.53
CA LEU A 281 -11.41 -7.76 25.44
C LEU A 281 -12.44 -8.55 24.64
N VAL A 282 -12.39 -9.88 24.75
CA VAL A 282 -13.32 -10.81 24.12
C VAL A 282 -14.10 -11.51 25.22
N SER A 283 -15.41 -11.31 25.26
CA SER A 283 -16.29 -11.95 26.26
C SER A 283 -17.03 -13.15 25.69
N ARG A 284 -17.37 -13.11 24.39
CA ARG A 284 -18.04 -14.19 23.65
C ARG A 284 -17.50 -14.26 22.22
N PRO A 285 -17.61 -15.40 21.52
CA PRO A 285 -17.12 -15.54 20.15
C PRO A 285 -17.60 -14.43 19.21
N GLU A 286 -18.85 -13.99 19.34
CA GLU A 286 -19.46 -13.00 18.44
C GLU A 286 -18.80 -11.61 18.55
N ASP A 287 -18.09 -11.32 19.65
CA ASP A 287 -17.37 -10.06 19.82
C ASP A 287 -16.26 -9.89 18.76
N TRP A 288 -15.76 -10.99 18.18
CA TRP A 288 -14.77 -10.98 17.10
C TRP A 288 -15.27 -10.27 15.84
N ILE A 289 -16.58 -10.22 15.58
CA ILE A 289 -17.15 -9.48 14.46
C ILE A 289 -16.89 -7.97 14.65
N GLY A 290 -17.18 -7.46 15.85
CA GLY A 290 -16.95 -6.06 16.20
C GLY A 290 -15.47 -5.69 16.24
N ILE A 291 -14.63 -6.59 16.76
CA ILE A 291 -13.17 -6.42 16.76
C ILE A 291 -12.62 -6.41 15.34
N GLY A 292 -13.07 -7.34 14.49
CA GLY A 292 -12.72 -7.41 13.07
C GLY A 292 -13.07 -6.13 12.33
N ARG A 293 -14.28 -5.58 12.55
CA ARG A 293 -14.67 -4.29 11.97
C ARG A 293 -13.68 -3.17 12.34
N ARG A 294 -13.38 -3.02 13.64
CA ARG A 294 -12.54 -1.91 14.14
C ARG A 294 -11.08 -2.03 13.71
N HIS A 295 -10.50 -3.23 13.75
CA HIS A 295 -9.07 -3.40 13.53
C HIS A 295 -8.71 -3.79 12.10
N LEU A 296 -9.60 -4.50 11.39
CA LEU A 296 -9.36 -4.97 10.02
C LEU A 296 -10.13 -4.13 9.00
N SER A 297 -11.46 -4.03 9.13
CA SER A 297 -12.30 -3.43 8.08
C SER A 297 -12.07 -1.94 7.91
N MET A 298 -11.90 -1.20 9.01
CA MET A 298 -11.52 0.23 8.95
C MET A 298 -10.15 0.47 8.31
N ASN A 299 -9.33 -0.56 8.10
CA ASN A 299 -8.02 -0.45 7.46
C ASN A 299 -7.96 -1.15 6.09
N GLY A 300 -9.08 -1.65 5.57
CA GLY A 300 -9.11 -2.35 4.28
C GLY A 300 -8.52 -3.76 4.31
N LEU A 301 -8.46 -4.39 5.48
CA LEU A 301 -7.88 -5.73 5.67
C LEU A 301 -8.95 -6.84 5.68
N GLY A 302 -10.18 -6.52 5.27
CA GLY A 302 -11.31 -7.45 5.27
C GLY A 302 -12.15 -7.36 6.55
N SER A 303 -13.08 -8.30 6.71
CA SER A 303 -14.01 -8.34 7.84
C SER A 303 -14.18 -9.77 8.34
N VAL A 304 -14.61 -9.89 9.60
CA VAL A 304 -15.08 -11.14 10.18
C VAL A 304 -16.60 -11.14 10.03
N GLN A 305 -17.13 -12.06 9.23
CA GLN A 305 -18.56 -12.19 8.94
C GLN A 305 -19.26 -13.03 10.01
N SER A 306 -18.61 -14.09 10.49
CA SER A 306 -19.11 -14.88 11.61
C SER A 306 -17.98 -15.31 12.54
N ALA A 307 -18.36 -15.57 13.79
CA ALA A 307 -17.46 -16.07 14.81
C ALA A 307 -18.20 -17.01 15.75
N GLU A 308 -17.69 -18.24 15.88
CA GLU A 308 -18.33 -19.33 16.62
C GLU A 308 -17.32 -20.02 17.53
N ALA A 309 -17.78 -20.53 18.68
CA ALA A 309 -16.93 -21.34 19.55
C ALA A 309 -16.50 -22.62 18.81
N PHE A 310 -15.19 -22.85 18.74
CA PHE A 310 -14.62 -24.02 18.08
C PHE A 310 -14.41 -25.18 19.06
N ASP A 311 -13.96 -24.87 20.28
CA ASP A 311 -13.71 -25.86 21.31
C ASP A 311 -14.00 -25.34 22.73
N SER A 312 -13.89 -26.24 23.70
CA SER A 312 -14.07 -25.95 25.13
C SER A 312 -12.90 -25.18 25.76
N HIS A 313 -11.80 -24.96 25.03
CA HIS A 313 -10.59 -24.30 25.51
C HIS A 313 -10.53 -22.82 25.07
N GLY A 314 -11.60 -22.31 24.47
CA GLY A 314 -11.70 -20.92 24.01
C GLY A 314 -11.26 -20.70 22.57
N GLY A 315 -11.06 -21.77 21.79
CA GLY A 315 -10.86 -21.66 20.35
C GLY A 315 -12.06 -21.02 19.68
N VAL A 316 -11.80 -20.16 18.69
CA VAL A 316 -12.83 -19.48 17.91
C VAL A 316 -12.60 -19.74 16.43
N LYS A 317 -13.66 -20.14 15.74
CA LYS A 317 -13.69 -20.24 14.28
C LYS A 317 -14.28 -18.95 13.72
N ILE A 318 -13.54 -18.30 12.82
CA ILE A 318 -13.97 -17.10 12.10
C ILE A 318 -14.18 -17.40 10.62
N ALA A 319 -15.11 -16.70 9.98
CA ALA A 319 -15.36 -16.74 8.54
C ALA A 319 -15.42 -15.34 7.93
#